data_AF-A0AB35K6H4-F1
#
_entry.id   AF-A0AB35K6H4-F1
#
_cell.length_a   1.000
_cell.length_b   1.000
_cell.length_c   1.000
_cell.angle_alpha   90.00
_cell.angle_beta   90.00
_cell.angle_gamma   90.00
#
_symmetry.space_group_name_H-M   'P 1'
#
loop_
_entity.id
_entity.type
_entity.pdbx_description
1 polymer ?
#
loop_
_entity_poly.entity_id
_entity_poly.type
_entity_poly.pdbx_seq_one_letter_code
_entity_poly.pdbx_strand_id
1 'polypeptide(L)'
;DVEGLYFLLFKAIFETKLIYPKAYQVAVRYRTWLMNEIYSQLRILKNDTTFQDAKLFLYMIEGAIIQLLSSDAAIEQERVVDCFLAGLV
;
A
#
# COMPACT_ATOMS: atom_id res chain seq x y z
N ASP A 1 -14.18 -4.28 -17.27
CA ASP A 1 -14.71 -5.61 -16.93
C ASP A 1 -14.85 -5.72 -15.42
N VAL A 2 -15.91 -6.34 -14.93
CA VAL A 2 -16.17 -6.48 -13.47
C VAL A 2 -15.19 -7.49 -12.84
N GLU A 3 -14.53 -8.31 -13.66
CA GLU A 3 -13.50 -9.30 -13.30
C GLU A 3 -12.05 -8.80 -13.48
N GLY A 4 -11.81 -7.49 -13.42
CA GLY A 4 -10.44 -6.94 -13.52
C GLY A 4 -9.53 -7.35 -12.35
N LEU A 5 -8.22 -7.09 -12.47
CA LEU A 5 -7.18 -7.40 -11.45
C LEU A 5 -7.54 -6.95 -10.02
N TYR A 6 -8.36 -5.90 -9.89
CA TYR A 6 -8.78 -5.36 -8.59
C TYR A 6 -10.03 -6.02 -8.00
N PHE A 7 -10.73 -6.89 -8.73
CA PHE A 7 -11.99 -7.48 -8.29
C PHE A 7 -11.84 -8.26 -6.97
N LEU A 8 -10.84 -9.15 -6.90
CA LEU A 8 -10.59 -9.95 -5.70
C LEU A 8 -10.16 -9.08 -4.51
N LEU A 9 -9.37 -8.03 -4.75
CA LEU A 9 -8.95 -7.09 -3.71
C LEU A 9 -10.15 -6.33 -3.14
N PHE A 10 -10.99 -5.76 -3.99
CA PHE A 10 -12.20 -5.06 -3.54
C PHE A 10 -13.17 -6.00 -2.83
N LYS A 11 -13.38 -7.20 -3.38
CA LYS A 11 -14.21 -8.23 -2.76
C LYS A 11 -13.69 -8.59 -1.36
N ALA A 12 -12.39 -8.80 -1.20
CA ALA A 12 -11.78 -9.09 0.11
C ALA A 12 -12.00 -7.94 1.12
N ILE A 13 -11.89 -6.68 0.70
CA ILE A 13 -12.14 -5.52 1.57
C ILE A 13 -13.59 -5.50 2.06
N PHE A 14 -14.55 -5.64 1.15
CA PHE A 14 -15.97 -5.62 1.50
C PHE A 14 -16.38 -6.83 2.36
N GLU A 15 -15.92 -8.03 1.99
CA GLU A 15 -16.22 -9.25 2.74
C GLU A 15 -15.60 -9.23 4.14
N THR A 16 -14.36 -8.75 4.28
CA THR A 16 -13.71 -8.61 5.61
C THR A 16 -14.46 -7.61 6.47
N LYS A 17 -14.93 -6.49 5.90
CA LYS A 17 -15.73 -5.50 6.62
C LYS A 17 -17.04 -6.10 7.14
N LEU A 18 -17.68 -6.95 6.34
CA LEU A 18 -18.97 -7.55 6.67
C LEU A 18 -18.84 -8.74 7.64
N ILE A 19 -17.93 -9.67 7.36
CA ILE A 19 -17.80 -10.96 8.05
C ILE A 19 -16.88 -10.86 9.27
N TYR A 20 -15.82 -10.04 9.19
CA TYR A 20 -14.78 -9.90 10.23
C TYR A 20 -14.56 -8.43 10.62
N PRO A 21 -15.56 -7.75 11.19
CA PRO A 21 -15.52 -6.30 11.44
C PRO A 21 -14.36 -5.87 12.36
N LYS A 22 -13.94 -6.74 13.30
CA LYS A 22 -12.77 -6.48 14.17
C LYS A 22 -11.46 -6.49 13.36
N ALA A 23 -11.28 -7.46 12.47
CA ALA A 23 -10.10 -7.52 11.61
C ALA A 23 -10.05 -6.33 10.65
N TYR A 24 -11.21 -5.95 10.09
CA TYR A 24 -11.33 -4.74 9.27
C TYR A 24 -10.92 -3.47 10.04
N GLN A 25 -11.40 -3.30 11.28
CA GLN A 25 -11.01 -2.16 12.12
C GLN A 25 -9.51 -2.13 12.41
N VAL A 26 -8.88 -3.29 12.65
CA VAL A 26 -7.43 -3.38 12.82
C VAL A 26 -6.71 -2.93 11.55
N ALA A 27 -7.14 -3.38 10.36
CA ALA A 27 -6.57 -2.95 9.09
C ALA A 27 -6.70 -1.44 8.86
N VAL A 28 -7.85 -0.84 9.19
CA VAL A 28 -8.06 0.61 9.10
C VAL A 28 -7.13 1.36 10.06
N ARG A 29 -6.99 0.90 11.31
CA ARG A 29 -6.07 1.51 12.29
C ARG A 29 -4.62 1.42 11.82
N TYR A 30 -4.22 0.27 11.28
CA TYR A 30 -2.89 0.08 10.74
C TYR A 30 -2.62 1.04 9.57
N ARG A 31 -3.58 1.21 8.65
CA ARG A 31 -3.48 2.19 7.55
C ARG A 31 -3.25 3.61 8.07
N THR A 32 -4.01 4.02 9.08
CA THR A 32 -3.84 5.35 9.69
C THR A 32 -2.48 5.50 10.34
N TRP A 33 -2.03 4.48 11.08
CA TRP A 33 -0.71 4.47 11.70
C TRP A 33 0.42 4.58 10.66
N LEU A 34 0.38 3.76 9.61
CA LEU A 34 1.40 3.76 8.56
C LEU A 34 1.49 5.12 7.84
N MET A 35 0.37 5.76 7.56
CA MET A 35 0.34 7.10 6.96
C MET A 35 0.97 8.16 7.87
N ASN A 36 0.70 8.10 9.18
CA ASN A 36 1.32 8.99 10.16
C ASN A 36 2.82 8.73 10.28
N GLU A 37 3.24 7.46 10.21
CA GLU A 37 4.65 7.07 10.26
C GLU A 37 5.39 7.63 9.03
N ILE A 38 4.88 7.37 7.82
CA ILE A 38 5.43 7.93 6.57
C ILE A 38 5.55 9.45 6.66
N TYR A 39 4.50 10.13 7.14
CA TYR A 39 4.53 11.57 7.32
C TYR A 39 5.60 12.04 8.30
N SER A 40 5.76 11.35 9.44
CA SER A 40 6.80 11.63 10.44
C SER A 40 8.19 11.52 9.83
N GLN A 41 8.45 10.45 9.07
CA GLN A 41 9.74 10.22 8.42
C GLN A 41 10.01 11.24 7.30
N LEU A 42 9.03 11.53 6.44
CA LEU A 42 9.19 12.50 5.37
C LEU A 42 9.46 13.91 5.90
N ARG A 43 8.84 14.30 7.01
CA ARG A 43 9.09 15.61 7.63
C ARG A 43 10.53 15.75 8.13
N ILE A 44 11.15 14.68 8.62
CA ILE A 44 12.57 14.70 9.04
C ILE A 44 13.48 15.02 7.85
N LEU A 45 13.15 14.49 6.67
CA LEU A 45 13.91 14.71 5.44
C LEU A 45 13.61 16.07 4.79
N LYS A 46 12.35 16.50 4.85
CA LYS A 46 11.84 17.70 4.18
C LYS A 46 10.81 18.40 5.07
N ASN A 47 11.22 19.51 5.69
CA ASN A 47 10.41 20.21 6.70
C ASN A 47 9.07 20.77 6.16
N ASP A 48 8.96 21.06 4.87
CA ASP A 48 7.75 21.56 4.20
C ASP A 48 6.82 20.44 3.70
N THR A 49 7.10 19.17 4.03
CA THR A 49 6.24 18.04 3.70
C THR A 49 4.83 18.22 4.26
N THR A 50 3.85 18.01 3.39
CA THR A 50 2.43 18.02 3.73
C THR A 50 1.91 16.60 3.97
N PHE A 51 0.75 16.50 4.60
CA PHE A 51 0.07 15.22 4.76
C PHE A 51 -0.37 14.60 3.41
N GLN A 52 -0.56 15.43 2.37
CA GLN A 52 -0.86 14.94 1.03
C GLN A 52 0.33 14.22 0.41
N ASP A 53 1.55 14.68 0.68
CA ASP A 53 2.77 14.03 0.19
C ASP A 53 2.91 12.62 0.80
N ALA A 54 2.66 12.48 2.10
CA ALA A 54 2.65 11.18 2.78
C ALA A 54 1.56 10.25 2.23
N LYS A 55 0.38 10.80 1.94
CA LYS A 55 -0.73 10.05 1.34
C LYS A 55 -0.40 9.59 -0.08
N LEU A 56 0.23 10.45 -0.88
CA LEU A 56 0.69 10.10 -2.24
C LEU A 56 1.75 9.01 -2.18
N PHE A 57 2.71 9.11 -1.24
CA PHE A 57 3.73 8.09 -1.02
C PHE A 57 3.12 6.74 -0.64
N LEU A 58 2.14 6.73 0.26
CA LEU A 58 1.41 5.52 0.60
C LEU A 58 0.70 4.91 -0.63
N TYR A 59 0.07 5.72 -1.48
CA TYR A 59 -0.54 5.22 -2.72
C TYR A 59 0.47 4.64 -3.71
N MET A 60 1.67 5.20 -3.80
CA MET A 60 2.73 4.64 -4.64
C MET A 60 3.16 3.26 -4.13
N ILE A 61 3.33 3.10 -2.81
CA ILE A 61 3.64 1.79 -2.19
C ILE A 61 2.51 0.79 -2.50
N GLU A 62 1.26 1.18 -2.32
CA GLU A 62 0.12 0.30 -2.60
C GLU A 62 0.04 -0.10 -4.08
N GLY A 63 0.28 0.84 -5.00
CA GLY A 63 0.34 0.56 -6.43
C GLY A 63 1.44 -0.45 -6.76
N ALA A 64 2.63 -0.30 -6.17
CA ALA A 64 3.74 -1.23 -6.35
C ALA A 64 3.41 -2.63 -5.81
N ILE A 65 2.80 -2.74 -4.63
CA ILE A 65 2.36 -4.02 -4.05
C ILE A 65 1.30 -4.67 -4.93
N ILE A 66 0.30 -3.93 -5.41
CA ILE A 66 -0.75 -4.49 -6.26
C ILE A 66 -0.17 -4.97 -7.59
N GLN A 67 0.73 -4.19 -8.19
CA GLN A 67 1.42 -4.58 -9.42
C GLN A 67 2.23 -5.86 -9.21
N LEU A 68 2.93 -5.97 -8.08
CA LEU A 68 3.66 -7.17 -7.69
C LEU A 68 2.74 -8.39 -7.54
N LEU A 69 1.60 -8.25 -6.88
CA LEU A 69 0.62 -9.32 -6.67
C LEU A 69 -0.14 -9.69 -7.95
N SER A 70 -0.20 -8.78 -8.92
CA SER A 70 -0.87 -8.96 -10.22
C SER A 70 0.07 -9.50 -11.30
N SER A 71 1.37 -9.63 -11.00
CA SER A 71 2.39 -10.15 -11.92
C SER A 71 2.26 -11.67 -12.04
N ASP A 72 2.14 -12.17 -13.27
CA ASP A 72 2.16 -13.60 -13.59
C ASP A 72 3.60 -14.19 -13.58
N ALA A 73 4.61 -13.33 -13.39
CA ALA A 73 6.02 -13.70 -13.38
C ALA A 73 6.51 -13.90 -11.94
N ALA A 74 6.39 -15.13 -11.44
CA ALA A 74 6.92 -15.55 -10.14
C ALA A 74 8.45 -15.29 -9.94
N ILE A 75 9.18 -14.98 -11.02
CA ILE A 75 10.62 -14.72 -11.04
C ILE A 75 10.96 -13.22 -10.86
N GLU A 76 10.01 -12.30 -11.09
CA GLU A 76 10.27 -10.85 -10.95
C GLU A 76 9.98 -10.30 -9.55
N GLN A 77 9.43 -11.12 -8.65
CA GLN A 77 8.94 -10.65 -7.36
C GLN A 77 10.08 -10.18 -6.41
N GLU A 78 11.22 -10.88 -6.42
CA GLU A 78 12.45 -10.43 -5.71
C GLU A 78 13.04 -9.18 -6.36
N ARG A 79 13.14 -9.16 -7.70
CA ARG A 79 13.79 -8.07 -8.43
C ARG A 79 13.06 -6.73 -8.31
N VAL A 80 11.74 -6.72 -8.14
CA VAL A 80 10.97 -5.47 -7.98
C VAL A 80 11.11 -4.89 -6.58
N VAL A 81 11.18 -5.72 -5.53
CA VAL A 81 11.54 -5.26 -4.18
C VAL A 81 12.95 -4.69 -4.19
N ASP A 82 13.88 -5.38 -4.85
CA ASP A 82 15.25 -4.87 -5.05
C ASP A 82 15.26 -3.56 -5.83
N CYS A 83 14.46 -3.40 -6.89
CA CYS A 83 14.34 -2.13 -7.63
C CYS A 83 13.75 -1.00 -6.78
N PHE A 84 12.72 -1.29 -5.96
CA PHE A 84 12.11 -0.31 -5.08
C PHE A 84 13.09 0.14 -3.99
N LEU A 85 13.88 -0.79 -3.44
CA LEU A 85 14.91 -0.49 -2.43
C LEU A 85 16.16 0.15 -3.04
N ALA A 86 16.57 -0.25 -4.24
CA ALA A 86 17.70 0.34 -4.96
C ALA A 86 17.42 1.78 -5.41
N GLY A 87 16.16 2.12 -5.71
CA GLY A 87 15.75 3.50 -5.99
C GLY A 87 15.68 4.41 -4.76
N LEU A 88 15.88 3.86 -3.55
CA LEU A 88 15.87 4.60 -2.29
C LEU A 88 17.29 5.00 -1.81
N VAL A 89 18.35 4.57 -2.51
CA VAL A 89 19.77 4.84 -2.23
C VAL A 89 20.29 6.00 -3.10
#